data_AF-A0A1W9T3S3-F1
#
_entry.id   AF-A0A1W9T3S3-F1
#
_cell.length_a   1.000
_cell.length_b   1.000
_cell.length_c   1.000
_cell.angle_alpha   90.00
_cell.angle_beta   90.00
_cell.angle_gamma   90.00
#
_symmetry.space_group_name_H-M   'P 1'
#
loop_
_entity.id
_entity.type
_entity.pdbx_description
1 polymer ?
#
loop_
_entity_poly.entity_id
_entity_poly.type
_entity_poly.pdbx_seq_one_letter_code
_entity_poly.pdbx_strand_id
1 'polypeptide(L)'
;MSIIICKFCKSENDAENERCFSCNAPLPKTSVLSEKAKEHLSNYINSIEKRLKAEMKKADMPLFISFMLITLIWIFVSFISYKSFPEDTTIIVILAVVLGLGLFIAWGGLIKHFEHKAAEKAFDPKIKTEINAYLKEMNISGPSFKMLASEILSAKSSLLKFLDDLQ
;
A
#
# COMPACT_ATOMS: atom_id res chain seq x y z
N MET A 1 29.49 -18.60 -12.42
CA MET A 1 29.22 -17.20 -12.77
C MET A 1 27.73 -16.98 -12.75
N SER A 2 27.24 -16.13 -11.85
CA SER A 2 25.83 -15.73 -11.78
C SER A 2 25.65 -14.46 -12.61
N ILE A 3 24.67 -14.49 -13.52
CA ILE A 3 24.39 -13.39 -14.45
C ILE A 3 23.18 -12.60 -13.92
N ILE A 4 23.29 -11.27 -13.91
CA ILE A 4 22.22 -10.34 -13.51
C ILE A 4 21.82 -9.48 -14.72
N ILE A 5 20.51 -9.36 -14.95
CA ILE A 5 19.95 -8.53 -16.03
C ILE A 5 19.71 -7.11 -15.51
N CYS A 6 20.29 -6.12 -16.18
CA CYS A 6 20.06 -4.72 -15.84
C CYS A 6 18.61 -4.30 -16.11
N LYS A 7 17.95 -3.70 -15.11
CA LYS A 7 16.56 -3.24 -15.25
C LYS A 7 16.40 -2.07 -16.24
N PHE A 8 17.44 -1.25 -16.42
CA PHE A 8 17.38 -0.03 -17.22
C PHE A 8 17.66 -0.28 -18.70
N CYS A 9 18.69 -1.07 -19.01
CA CYS A 9 19.10 -1.32 -20.39
C CYS A 9 18.99 -2.79 -20.84
N LYS A 10 18.49 -3.68 -19.96
CA LYS A 10 18.33 -5.12 -20.23
C LYS A 10 19.62 -5.87 -20.57
N SER A 11 20.79 -5.27 -20.37
CA SER A 11 22.07 -5.94 -20.60
C SER A 11 22.36 -6.99 -19.53
N GLU A 12 23.05 -8.05 -19.91
CA GLU A 12 23.59 -9.07 -19.01
C GLU A 12 24.88 -8.55 -18.37
N ASN A 13 25.04 -8.76 -17.06
CA ASN A 13 26.22 -8.32 -16.31
C ASN A 13 26.59 -9.40 -15.28
N ASP A 14 27.88 -9.53 -14.97
CA ASP A 14 28.33 -10.38 -13.86
C ASP A 14 27.80 -9.88 -12.51
N ALA A 15 27.42 -10.82 -11.64
CA ALA A 15 26.93 -10.54 -10.30
C ALA A 15 27.98 -9.94 -9.34
N GLU A 16 29.25 -9.88 -9.74
CA GLU A 16 30.32 -9.21 -8.99
C GLU A 16 30.37 -7.70 -9.26
N ASN A 17 29.76 -7.24 -10.36
CA ASN A 17 29.82 -5.84 -10.77
C ASN A 17 28.83 -4.98 -9.97
N GLU A 18 29.31 -3.85 -9.43
CA GLU A 18 28.48 -2.86 -8.73
C GLU A 18 27.64 -2.00 -9.68
N ARG A 19 28.02 -1.93 -10.96
CA ARG A 19 27.37 -1.10 -11.97
C ARG A 19 27.27 -1.83 -13.29
N CYS A 20 26.21 -1.53 -14.00
CA CYS A 20 25.94 -2.08 -15.30
C CYS A 20 27.01 -1.60 -16.28
N PHE A 21 27.66 -2.52 -16.98
CA PHE A 21 28.67 -2.20 -17.96
C PHE A 21 28.12 -1.34 -19.12
N SER A 22 26.83 -1.53 -19.47
CA SER A 22 26.20 -0.86 -20.61
C SER A 22 25.64 0.52 -20.30
N CYS A 23 24.98 0.71 -19.15
CA CYS A 23 24.31 1.98 -18.82
C CYS A 23 24.82 2.66 -17.55
N ASN A 24 25.84 2.09 -16.91
CA ASN A 24 26.43 2.54 -15.65
C ASN A 24 25.43 2.65 -14.47
N ALA A 25 24.22 2.11 -14.63
CA ALA A 25 23.23 2.06 -13.57
C ALA A 25 23.69 1.11 -12.45
N PRO A 26 23.39 1.41 -11.19
CA PRO A 26 23.76 0.56 -10.07
C PRO A 26 23.14 -0.84 -10.23
N LEU A 27 23.97 -1.88 -10.12
CA LEU A 27 23.52 -3.27 -10.12
C LEU A 27 23.26 -3.72 -8.68
N PRO A 28 22.23 -4.56 -8.47
CA PRO A 28 21.99 -5.16 -7.17
C PRO A 28 23.16 -6.09 -6.81
N LYS A 29 23.89 -5.79 -5.72
CA LYS A 29 24.74 -6.80 -5.08
C LYS A 29 23.84 -7.86 -4.43
N THR A 30 23.37 -8.80 -5.23
CA THR A 30 22.64 -10.00 -4.77
C THR A 30 23.61 -11.14 -4.41
N SER A 31 24.89 -11.01 -4.73
CA SER A 31 25.88 -12.09 -4.71
C SER A 31 26.45 -12.50 -3.35
N VAL A 32 26.08 -11.87 -2.22
CA VAL A 32 26.59 -12.28 -0.89
C VAL A 32 25.50 -12.31 0.20
N LEU A 33 24.30 -12.76 -0.14
CA LEU A 33 23.32 -13.16 0.88
C LEU A 33 23.24 -14.68 0.88
N SER A 34 23.72 -15.31 1.95
CA SER A 34 23.54 -16.76 2.13
C SER A 34 22.05 -17.10 2.08
N GLU A 35 21.68 -18.31 1.66
CA GLU A 35 20.27 -18.75 1.63
C GLU A 35 19.56 -18.51 2.97
N LYS A 36 20.27 -18.68 4.09
CA LYS A 36 19.76 -18.33 5.43
C LYS A 36 19.46 -16.84 5.59
N ALA A 37 20.34 -15.96 5.10
CA ALA A 37 20.13 -14.52 5.18
C ALA A 37 18.95 -14.07 4.30
N LYS A 38 18.75 -14.71 3.14
CA LYS A 38 17.58 -14.49 2.27
C LYS A 38 16.28 -14.94 2.94
N GLU A 39 16.29 -16.08 3.64
CA GLU A 39 15.15 -16.57 4.40
C GLU A 39 14.80 -15.66 5.58
N HIS A 40 15.80 -15.22 6.36
CA HIS A 40 15.63 -14.25 7.44
C HIS A 40 15.06 -12.91 6.93
N LEU A 41 15.59 -12.42 5.80
CA LEU A 41 15.10 -11.20 5.17
C LEU A 41 13.66 -11.34 4.68
N SER A 42 13.31 -12.48 4.07
CA SER A 42 11.95 -12.78 3.63
C SER A 42 10.96 -12.82 4.79
N ASN A 43 11.33 -13.49 5.89
CA ASN A 43 10.53 -13.53 7.10
C ASN A 43 10.36 -12.12 7.70
N TYR A 44 11.41 -11.31 7.67
CA TYR A 44 11.37 -9.92 8.13
C TYR A 44 10.45 -9.06 7.28
N ILE A 45 10.57 -9.10 5.94
CA ILE A 45 9.72 -8.37 5.00
C ILE A 45 8.23 -8.76 5.19
N ASN A 46 7.94 -10.05 5.30
CA ASN A 46 6.58 -10.54 5.56
C ASN A 46 6.05 -10.10 6.93
N SER A 47 6.91 -10.00 7.95
CA SER A 47 6.51 -9.52 9.28
C SER A 47 6.12 -8.04 9.25
N ILE A 48 6.86 -7.22 8.51
CA ILE A 48 6.55 -5.80 8.29
C ILE A 48 5.24 -5.68 7.52
N GLU A 49 5.05 -6.44 6.44
CA GLU A 49 3.81 -6.40 5.67
C GLU A 49 2.60 -6.78 6.53
N LYS A 50 2.71 -7.84 7.36
CA LYS A 50 1.64 -8.23 8.30
C LYS A 50 1.33 -7.14 9.32
N ARG A 51 2.36 -6.48 9.88
CA ARG A 51 2.17 -5.34 10.79
C ARG A 51 1.48 -4.17 10.10
N LEU A 52 1.90 -3.84 8.88
CA LEU A 52 1.29 -2.77 8.08
C LEU A 52 -0.18 -3.07 7.80
N LYS A 53 -0.51 -4.30 7.39
CA LYS A 53 -1.89 -4.75 7.19
C LYS A 53 -2.71 -4.69 8.47
N ALA A 54 -2.13 -5.07 9.62
CA ALA A 54 -2.82 -5.01 10.91
C ALA A 54 -3.12 -3.57 11.36
N GLU A 55 -2.19 -2.63 11.14
CA GLU A 55 -2.41 -1.21 11.41
C GLU A 55 -3.43 -0.60 10.43
N MET A 56 -3.38 -0.95 9.14
CA MET A 56 -4.42 -0.55 8.18
C MET A 56 -5.80 -1.08 8.58
N LYS A 57 -5.87 -2.31 9.13
CA LYS A 57 -7.12 -2.90 9.64
C LYS A 57 -7.73 -2.12 10.82
N LYS A 58 -6.92 -1.37 11.59
CA LYS A 58 -7.47 -0.48 12.63
C LYS A 58 -8.22 0.72 12.03
N ALA A 59 -7.91 1.09 10.79
CA ALA A 59 -8.66 2.09 10.04
C ALA A 59 -10.00 1.56 9.49
N ASP A 60 -10.23 0.24 9.49
CA ASP A 60 -11.54 -0.32 9.11
C ASP A 60 -12.66 0.10 10.07
N MET A 61 -12.34 0.31 11.36
CA MET A 61 -13.34 0.71 12.36
C MET A 61 -13.94 2.11 12.12
N PRO A 62 -13.13 3.19 11.93
CA PRO A 62 -13.69 4.49 11.57
C PRO A 62 -14.37 4.48 10.19
N LEU A 63 -13.91 3.65 9.26
CA LEU A 63 -14.62 3.44 7.99
C LEU A 63 -16.01 2.82 8.24
N PHE A 64 -16.11 1.76 9.03
CA PHE A 64 -17.40 1.18 9.37
C PHE A 64 -18.35 2.18 10.05
N ILE A 65 -17.83 2.99 10.98
CA ILE A 65 -18.62 4.03 11.66
C ILE A 65 -19.14 5.07 10.66
N SER A 66 -18.29 5.55 9.76
CA SER A 66 -18.71 6.58 8.81
C SER A 66 -19.64 6.03 7.72
N PHE A 67 -19.56 4.74 7.36
CA PHE A 67 -20.57 4.10 6.52
C PHE A 67 -21.94 4.07 7.20
N MET A 68 -21.97 3.71 8.50
CA MET A 68 -23.20 3.70 9.29
C MET A 68 -23.83 5.10 9.41
N LEU A 69 -23.02 6.14 9.65
CA LEU A 69 -23.51 7.52 9.70
C LEU A 69 -24.11 7.98 8.38
N ILE A 70 -23.44 7.72 7.25
CA ILE A 70 -23.95 8.08 5.92
C ILE A 70 -25.27 7.35 5.63
N THR A 71 -25.36 6.07 5.99
CA THR A 71 -26.58 5.27 5.80
C THR A 71 -27.73 5.81 6.66
N LEU A 72 -27.47 6.18 7.91
CA LEU A 72 -28.47 6.78 8.79
C LEU A 72 -28.96 8.14 8.26
N ILE A 73 -28.06 8.99 7.77
CA ILE A 73 -28.42 10.27 7.14
C ILE A 73 -29.30 10.03 5.91
N TRP A 74 -28.93 9.06 5.06
CA TRP A 74 -29.71 8.73 3.87
C TRP A 74 -31.12 8.24 4.22
N ILE A 75 -31.27 7.35 5.21
CA ILE A 75 -32.56 6.88 5.70
C ILE A 75 -33.38 8.05 6.27
N PHE A 76 -32.76 8.89 7.09
CA PHE A 76 -33.44 10.03 7.73
C PHE A 76 -33.94 11.06 6.71
N VAL A 77 -33.12 11.42 5.73
CA VAL A 77 -33.48 12.34 4.64
C VAL A 77 -34.61 11.74 3.78
N SER A 78 -34.52 10.44 3.48
CA SER A 78 -35.56 9.72 2.72
C SER A 78 -36.89 9.70 3.48
N PHE A 79 -36.86 9.46 4.79
CA PHE A 79 -38.05 9.45 5.65
C PHE A 79 -38.72 10.83 5.75
N ILE A 80 -37.94 11.90 5.95
CA ILE A 80 -38.47 13.27 5.97
C ILE A 80 -39.09 13.63 4.62
N SER A 81 -38.43 13.28 3.53
CA SER A 81 -38.92 13.56 2.17
C SER A 81 -40.26 12.85 1.93
N TYR A 82 -40.36 11.58 2.32
CA TYR A 82 -41.61 10.80 2.23
C TYR A 82 -42.74 11.41 3.06
N LYS A 83 -42.45 11.86 4.30
CA LYS A 83 -43.45 12.48 5.17
C LYS A 83 -43.92 13.85 4.65
N SER A 84 -43.04 14.60 3.99
CA SER A 84 -43.32 15.96 3.53
C SER A 84 -44.09 16.00 2.21
N PHE A 85 -43.88 15.01 1.33
CA PHE A 85 -44.49 14.94 0.01
C PHE A 85 -45.12 13.57 -0.28
N PRO A 86 -46.16 13.16 0.46
CA PRO A 86 -46.71 11.81 0.37
C PRO A 86 -47.33 11.45 -0.98
N GLU A 87 -47.73 12.45 -1.79
CA GLU A 87 -48.33 12.23 -3.12
C GLU A 87 -47.27 11.98 -4.21
N ASP A 88 -46.04 12.50 -4.03
CA ASP A 88 -44.96 12.46 -5.01
C ASP A 88 -43.99 11.28 -4.80
N THR A 89 -44.53 10.12 -4.43
CA THR A 89 -43.74 8.93 -4.05
C THR A 89 -42.70 8.54 -5.11
N THR A 90 -43.02 8.64 -6.41
CA THR A 90 -42.09 8.32 -7.49
C THR A 90 -40.89 9.28 -7.54
N ILE A 91 -41.12 10.59 -7.36
CA ILE A 91 -40.07 11.60 -7.37
C ILE A 91 -39.14 11.40 -6.17
N ILE A 92 -39.71 11.11 -5.00
CA ILE A 92 -38.94 10.82 -3.77
C ILE A 92 -38.06 9.58 -3.96
N VAL A 93 -38.57 8.51 -4.57
CA VAL A 93 -37.79 7.29 -4.81
C VAL A 93 -36.61 7.57 -5.75
N ILE A 94 -36.83 8.31 -6.84
CA ILE A 94 -35.76 8.69 -7.77
C ILE A 94 -34.69 9.51 -7.05
N LEU A 95 -35.10 10.49 -6.25
CA LEU A 95 -34.19 11.36 -5.51
C LEU A 95 -33.39 10.58 -4.46
N ALA A 96 -34.03 9.64 -3.75
CA ALA A 96 -33.36 8.76 -2.80
C ALA A 96 -32.30 7.88 -3.47
N VAL A 97 -32.59 7.32 -4.66
CA VAL A 97 -31.63 6.52 -5.43
C VAL A 97 -30.45 7.37 -5.90
N VAL A 98 -30.70 8.55 -6.47
CA VAL A 98 -29.63 9.46 -6.92
C VAL A 98 -28.75 9.91 -5.76
N LEU A 99 -29.36 10.27 -4.62
CA LEU A 99 -28.62 10.65 -3.41
C LEU A 99 -27.78 9.47 -2.88
N GLY A 100 -28.34 8.26 -2.86
CA GLY A 100 -27.64 7.05 -2.43
C GLY A 100 -26.41 6.76 -3.29
N LEU A 101 -26.53 6.88 -4.62
CA LEU A 101 -25.41 6.74 -5.54
C LEU A 101 -24.33 7.80 -5.30
N GLY A 102 -24.72 9.07 -5.13
CA GLY A 102 -23.79 10.16 -4.83
C GLY A 102 -23.01 9.92 -3.52
N LEU A 103 -23.72 9.51 -2.47
CA LEU A 103 -23.11 9.17 -1.18
C LEU A 103 -22.17 7.97 -1.27
N PHE A 104 -22.52 6.94 -2.06
CA PHE A 104 -21.66 5.78 -2.27
C PHE A 104 -20.35 6.14 -3.00
N ILE A 105 -20.42 7.01 -4.01
CA ILE A 105 -19.22 7.49 -4.71
C ILE A 105 -18.33 8.31 -3.77
N ALA A 106 -18.92 9.22 -3.00
CA ALA A 106 -18.20 10.02 -2.00
C ALA A 106 -17.53 9.11 -0.94
N TRP A 107 -18.23 8.06 -0.51
CA TRP A 107 -17.74 7.05 0.42
C TRP A 107 -16.51 6.31 -0.12
N GLY A 108 -16.53 5.89 -1.39
CA GLY A 108 -15.38 5.27 -2.03
C GLY A 108 -14.12 6.16 -2.05
N GLY A 109 -14.30 7.46 -2.29
CA GLY A 109 -13.22 8.44 -2.20
C GLY A 109 -12.67 8.59 -0.77
N LEU A 110 -13.55 8.57 0.23
CA LEU A 110 -13.19 8.66 1.64
C LEU A 110 -12.35 7.45 2.08
N ILE A 111 -12.75 6.23 1.67
CA ILE A 111 -11.98 5.00 1.95
C ILE A 111 -10.54 5.15 1.48
N LYS A 112 -10.35 5.58 0.22
CA LYS A 112 -9.01 5.72 -0.36
C LYS A 112 -8.14 6.74 0.40
N HIS A 113 -8.76 7.82 0.89
CA HIS A 113 -8.06 8.82 1.70
C HIS A 113 -7.63 8.26 3.07
N PHE A 114 -8.52 7.55 3.77
CA PHE A 114 -8.21 6.95 5.07
C PHE A 114 -7.21 5.81 4.96
N GLU A 115 -7.30 4.95 3.94
CA GLU A 115 -6.31 3.90 3.69
C GLU A 115 -4.92 4.48 3.47
N HIS A 116 -4.81 5.53 2.64
CA HIS A 116 -3.53 6.19 2.39
C HIS A 116 -2.95 6.80 3.66
N LYS A 117 -3.76 7.56 4.41
CA LYS A 117 -3.35 8.22 5.65
C LYS A 117 -2.96 7.24 6.76
N ALA A 118 -3.69 6.13 6.89
CA ALA A 118 -3.38 5.09 7.87
C ALA A 118 -2.06 4.39 7.53
N ALA A 119 -1.84 4.12 6.25
CA ALA A 119 -0.63 3.47 5.79
C ALA A 119 0.61 4.39 5.86
N GLU A 120 0.46 5.68 5.55
CA GLU A 120 1.48 6.72 5.77
C GLU A 120 1.86 6.80 7.25
N LYS A 121 0.88 6.93 8.16
CA LYS A 121 1.14 6.99 9.61
C LYS A 121 1.81 5.72 10.16
N ALA A 122 1.49 4.56 9.60
CA ALA A 122 2.13 3.29 9.97
C ALA A 122 3.57 3.19 9.47
N PHE A 123 3.87 3.79 8.32
CA PHE A 123 5.18 3.73 7.68
C PHE A 123 6.19 4.77 8.23
N ASP A 124 5.72 5.97 8.57
CA ASP A 124 6.52 7.20 8.56
C ASP A 124 7.73 7.23 9.55
N PRO A 125 7.63 7.03 10.88
CA PRO A 125 8.84 7.08 11.71
C PRO A 125 9.42 5.70 12.05
N LYS A 126 8.59 4.74 12.44
CA LYS A 126 9.10 3.52 13.11
C LYS A 126 9.60 2.47 12.12
N ILE A 127 8.82 2.19 11.08
CA ILE A 127 9.16 1.16 10.09
C ILE A 127 10.31 1.64 9.21
N LYS A 128 10.31 2.91 8.78
CA LYS A 128 11.43 3.51 8.04
C LYS A 128 12.74 3.41 8.82
N THR A 129 12.72 3.72 10.12
CA THR A 129 13.91 3.64 10.98
C THR A 129 14.35 2.19 11.22
N GLU A 130 13.41 1.26 11.46
CA GLU A 130 13.72 -0.17 11.61
C GLU A 130 14.34 -0.76 10.34
N ILE A 131 13.79 -0.44 9.16
CA ILE A 131 14.35 -0.86 7.87
C ILE A 131 15.76 -0.30 7.70
N ASN A 132 15.96 1.01 7.91
CA ASN A 132 17.28 1.63 7.75
C ASN A 132 18.32 1.08 8.75
N ALA A 133 17.92 0.79 9.98
CA ALA A 133 18.78 0.17 10.99
C ALA A 133 19.18 -1.26 10.58
N TYR A 134 18.21 -2.06 10.13
CA TYR A 134 18.44 -3.43 9.67
C TYR A 134 19.33 -3.47 8.42
N LEU A 135 19.13 -2.54 7.48
CA LEU A 135 19.96 -2.39 6.29
C LEU A 135 21.40 -1.99 6.63
N LYS A 136 21.57 -1.09 7.61
CA LYS A 136 22.89 -0.69 8.11
C LYS A 136 23.61 -1.86 8.81
N GLU A 137 22.89 -2.66 9.59
CA GLU A 137 23.45 -3.84 10.27
C GLU A 137 23.87 -4.93 9.27
N MET A 138 23.08 -5.14 8.22
CA MET A 138 23.34 -6.16 7.20
C MET A 138 24.25 -5.67 6.06
N ASN A 139 24.66 -4.39 6.07
CA ASN A 139 25.42 -3.73 5.00
C ASN A 139 24.74 -3.84 3.62
N ILE A 140 23.40 -3.76 3.59
CA ILE A 140 22.57 -3.86 2.40
C ILE A 140 22.11 -2.45 2.00
N SER A 141 22.21 -2.14 0.71
CA SER A 141 21.70 -0.87 0.17
C SER A 141 20.16 -0.86 0.11
N GLY A 142 19.53 0.29 0.36
CA GLY A 142 18.09 0.49 0.18
C GLY A 142 17.56 0.01 -1.19
N PRO A 143 18.25 0.28 -2.30
CA PRO A 143 17.88 -0.26 -3.62
C PRO A 143 17.85 -1.79 -3.70
N SER A 144 18.82 -2.48 -3.07
CA SER A 144 18.86 -3.95 -3.02
C SER A 144 17.68 -4.51 -2.21
N PHE A 145 17.34 -3.87 -1.09
CA PHE A 145 16.20 -4.25 -0.27
C PHE A 145 14.88 -4.13 -1.02
N LYS A 146 14.70 -3.03 -1.75
CA LYS A 146 13.52 -2.80 -2.59
C LYS A 146 13.37 -3.85 -3.67
N MET A 147 14.47 -4.25 -4.31
CA MET A 147 14.45 -5.30 -5.33
C MET A 147 14.02 -6.64 -4.72
N LEU A 148 14.62 -7.04 -3.59
CA LEU A 148 14.26 -8.27 -2.89
C LEU A 148 12.80 -8.25 -2.39
N ALA A 149 12.35 -7.11 -1.85
CA ALA A 149 10.96 -6.91 -1.48
C ALA A 149 10.02 -7.06 -2.68
N SER A 150 10.42 -6.61 -3.87
CA SER A 150 9.61 -6.75 -5.09
C SER A 150 9.58 -8.17 -5.68
N GLU A 151 10.58 -9.00 -5.37
CA GLU A 151 10.59 -10.42 -5.73
C GLU A 151 9.73 -11.26 -4.77
N ILE A 152 9.71 -10.88 -3.48
CA ILE A 152 9.04 -11.63 -2.42
C ILE A 152 7.56 -11.24 -2.30
N LEU A 153 7.25 -9.95 -2.48
CA LEU A 153 5.90 -9.42 -2.27
C LEU A 153 5.15 -9.28 -3.59
N SER A 154 3.84 -9.51 -3.54
CA SER A 154 2.96 -9.25 -4.68
C SER A 154 2.97 -7.76 -5.06
N ALA A 155 2.82 -7.44 -6.35
CA ALA A 155 2.78 -6.05 -6.84
C ALA A 155 1.70 -5.16 -6.19
N LYS A 156 0.69 -5.76 -5.53
CA LYS A 156 -0.34 -5.05 -4.77
C LYS A 156 0.05 -4.75 -3.32
N SER A 157 1.24 -5.16 -2.87
CA SER A 157 1.66 -5.00 -1.47
C SER A 157 1.76 -3.53 -1.09
N SER A 158 1.17 -3.18 0.04
CA SER A 158 1.23 -1.83 0.61
C SER A 158 2.68 -1.42 0.86
N LEU A 159 3.53 -2.35 1.32
CA LEU A 159 4.93 -2.05 1.61
C LEU A 159 5.67 -1.53 0.37
N LEU A 160 5.49 -2.17 -0.80
CA LEU A 160 6.14 -1.76 -2.05
C LEU A 160 5.83 -0.31 -2.44
N LYS A 161 4.60 0.15 -2.21
CA LYS A 161 4.19 1.54 -2.50
C LYS A 161 4.95 2.56 -1.64
N PHE A 162 5.28 2.21 -0.40
CA PHE A 162 6.01 3.10 0.50
C PHE A 162 7.53 2.96 0.39
N LEU A 163 8.02 1.82 -0.11
CA LEU A 163 9.44 1.65 -0.44
C LEU A 163 9.90 2.52 -1.62
N ASP A 164 8.97 3.05 -2.42
CA ASP A 164 9.30 4.06 -3.44
C ASP A 164 9.78 5.39 -2.82
N ASP A 165 9.36 5.71 -1.59
CA ASP A 165 9.70 6.95 -0.86
C ASP A 165 10.95 6.82 0.03
N LEU A 166 11.58 5.64 0.06
CA LEU A 166 12.90 5.40 0.66
C LEU A 166 13.99 5.74 -0.37
N GLN A 167 14.27 7.03 -0.52
CA GLN A 167 15.50 7.55 -1.15
C GLN A 167 16.49 7.98 -0.07
#